data_AF-K2EGE0-F1
#
_entry.id   AF-K2EGE0-F1
#
_cell.length_a   1.000
_cell.length_b   1.000
_cell.length_c   1.000
_cell.angle_alpha   90.00
_cell.angle_beta   90.00
_cell.angle_gamma   90.00
#
_symmetry.space_group_name_H-M   'P 1'
#
loop_
_entity.id
_entity.type
_entity.pdbx_description
1 polymer ?
#
loop_
_entity_poly.entity_id
_entity_poly.type
_entity_poly.pdbx_seq_one_letter_code
_entity_poly.pdbx_strand_id
1 'polypeptide(L)' 'MDSVQRLLVVVVISLTVLLIIVGIQVVFIILDLRKSVKRLNSILEDAILGGGLIRPDRLTGIAEMFKKDKSMTTHGNSND' A
#
# COMPACT_ATOMS: atom_id res chain seq x y z
N MET A 1 -28.80 3.92 49.57
CA MET A 1 -28.05 4.53 48.45
C MET A 1 -29.08 5.07 47.48
N ASP A 2 -28.93 6.32 47.06
CA ASP A 2 -29.86 6.97 46.13
C ASP A 2 -29.94 6.16 44.82
N SER A 3 -31.14 5.98 44.27
CA SER A 3 -31.37 5.14 43.08
C SER A 3 -30.52 5.59 41.89
N VAL A 4 -30.29 6.90 41.79
CA VAL A 4 -29.43 7.52 40.75
C VAL A 4 -27.98 7.09 40.92
N GLN A 5 -27.45 7.11 42.14
CA GLN A 5 -26.06 6.71 42.41
C GLN A 5 -25.83 5.24 42.06
N ARG A 6 -26.78 4.36 42.38
CA ARG A 6 -26.69 2.94 42.03
C ARG A 6 -26.66 2.73 40.52
N LEU A 7 -27.49 3.48 39.77
CA LEU A 7 -27.53 3.40 38.31
C LEU A 7 -26.23 3.90 37.68
N LEU A 8 -25.70 5.03 38.15
CA LEU A 8 -24.42 5.57 37.65
C LEU A 8 -23.26 4.61 37.88
N VAL A 9 -23.17 3.98 39.05
CA VAL A 9 -22.12 3.01 39.36
C VAL A 9 -22.16 1.83 38.37
N VAL A 10 -23.35 1.29 38.10
CA VAL A 10 -23.52 0.18 37.15
C VAL A 10 -23.11 0.59 35.73
N VAL A 11 -23.52 1.77 35.28
CA VAL A 11 -23.18 2.27 33.94
C VAL A 11 -21.67 2.50 33.81
N VAL A 12 -21.04 3.12 34.80
CA VAL A 12 -19.59 3.35 34.80
C VAL A 12 -18.83 2.03 34.72
N ILE A 13 -19.15 1.07 35.58
CA ILE A 13 -18.50 -0.26 35.56
C ILE A 13 -18.70 -0.93 34.19
N SER A 14 -19.91 -0.86 33.64
CA SER A 14 -20.21 -1.45 32.33
C SER A 14 -19.38 -0.81 31.22
N LEU A 15 -19.34 0.53 31.18
CA LEU A 15 -18.52 1.27 30.21
C LEU A 15 -17.04 0.98 30.38
N THR A 16 -16.53 0.90 31.61
CA THR A 16 -15.12 0.57 31.86
C THR A 16 -14.78 -0.83 31.34
N VAL A 17 -15.63 -1.84 31.59
CA VAL A 17 -15.42 -3.20 31.08
C VAL A 17 -15.44 -3.21 29.55
N LEU A 18 -16.40 -2.52 28.94
CA LEU A 18 -16.48 -2.41 27.47
C LEU A 18 -15.22 -1.74 26.89
N LEU A 19 -14.74 -0.65 27.51
CA LEU A 19 -13.52 0.04 27.07
C LEU A 19 -12.28 -0.83 27.20
N ILE A 20 -12.18 -1.65 28.25
CA ILE A 20 -11.07 -2.61 28.40
C ILE A 20 -11.08 -3.61 27.25
N ILE A 21 -12.24 -4.19 26.93
CA ILE A 21 -12.38 -5.15 25.84
C ILE A 21 -11.99 -4.51 24.50
N VAL A 22 -12.50 -3.31 24.20
CA VAL A 22 -12.15 -2.57 22.98
C VAL A 22 -10.66 -2.23 22.93
N GLY A 23 -10.05 -1.84 24.05
CA GLY A 23 -8.63 -1.57 24.14
C GLY A 23 -7.78 -2.78 23.75
N ILE A 24 -8.14 -3.96 24.26
CA ILE A 24 -7.50 -5.23 23.90
C ILE A 24 -7.70 -5.53 22.40
N GLN A 25 -8.92 -5.34 21.87
CA GLN A 25 -9.22 -5.54 20.45
C GLN A 25 -8.34 -4.66 19.55
N VAL A 26 -8.17 -3.38 19.88
CA VAL A 26 -7.35 -2.45 19.10
C VAL A 26 -5.88 -2.89 19.07
N VAL A 27 -5.35 -3.40 20.18
CA VAL A 27 -3.97 -3.94 20.21
C VAL A 27 -3.83 -5.12 19.24
N PHE A 28 -4.78 -6.06 19.26
CA PHE A 28 -4.76 -7.19 18.31
C PHE A 28 -4.87 -6.72 16.86
N ILE A 29 -5.75 -5.77 16.56
CA ILE A 29 -5.90 -5.18 15.23
C ILE A 29 -4.58 -4.56 14.75
N ILE A 30 -3.88 -3.80 15.60
CA ILE A 30 -2.59 -3.18 15.24
C ILE A 30 -1.53 -4.26 14.94
N LEU A 31 -1.48 -5.34 15.71
CA LEU A 31 -0.55 -6.45 15.47
C LEU A 31 -0.79 -7.11 14.12
N ASP A 32 -2.06 -7.35 13.76
CA ASP A 32 -2.45 -7.93 12.49
C ASP A 32 -2.22 -6.98 11.31
N LEU A 33 -2.51 -5.69 11.50
CA LEU A 33 -2.22 -4.64 10.51
C LEU A 33 -0.72 -4.56 10.23
N ARG A 34 0.14 -4.60 11.26
CA ARG A 34 1.59 -4.59 11.08
C ARG A 34 2.07 -5.77 10.23
N LYS A 35 1.51 -6.97 10.44
CA LYS A 35 1.82 -8.15 9.65
C LYS A 35 1.35 -8.01 8.20
N SER A 36 0.16 -7.43 8.01
CA SER A 36 -0.43 -7.19 6.69
C SER A 36 0.37 -6.16 5.90
N VAL A 37 0.77 -5.05 6.53
CA VAL A 37 1.61 -4.01 5.90
C VAL A 37 2.96 -4.58 5.43
N LYS A 38 3.60 -5.45 6.23
CA LYS A 38 4.84 -6.11 5.79
C LYS A 38 4.67 -6.95 4.53
N ARG A 39 3.56 -7.69 4.44
CA ARG A 39 3.23 -8.49 3.23
C ARG A 39 2.90 -7.60 2.04
N LEU A 40 2.18 -6.50 2.27
CA LEU A 40 1.91 -5.52 1.21
C LEU A 40 3.20 -4.88 0.70
N ASN A 41 4.15 -4.57 1.58
CA ASN A 41 5.44 -4.03 1.18
C ASN A 41 6.22 -5.00 0.29
N SER A 42 6.27 -6.30 0.64
CA SER A 42 6.93 -7.29 -0.21
C SER A 42 6.22 -7.50 -1.55
N ILE A 43 4.88 -7.47 -1.57
CA ILE A 43 4.12 -7.58 -2.83
C ILE A 43 4.33 -6.35 -3.71
N LEU A 44 4.38 -5.16 -3.12
CA LEU A 44 4.65 -3.91 -3.83
C LEU A 44 6.07 -3.92 -4.41
N GLU A 45 7.05 -4.35 -3.63
CA GLU A 45 8.44 -4.51 -4.07
C GLU A 45 8.54 -5.54 -5.19
N ASP A 46 7.93 -6.72 -5.05
CA ASP A 46 7.89 -7.73 -6.10
C ASP A 46 7.14 -7.27 -7.35
N ALA A 47 6.03 -6.54 -7.23
CA ALA A 47 5.27 -6.06 -8.38
C ALA A 47 5.98 -4.93 -9.13
N ILE A 48 6.66 -4.03 -8.40
CA ILE A 48 7.37 -2.89 -9.00
C ILE A 48 8.76 -3.30 -9.51
N LEU A 49 9.55 -4.01 -8.71
CA LEU A 49 10.95 -4.36 -8.99
C LEU A 49 11.12 -5.77 -9.60
N GLY A 50 10.34 -6.76 -9.16
CA GLY A 50 10.44 -8.15 -9.65
C GLY A 50 9.55 -8.49 -10.87
N GLY A 51 8.39 -7.82 -10.98
CA GLY A 51 7.30 -8.13 -11.92
C GLY A 51 7.38 -7.42 -13.26
N GLY A 52 8.40 -6.60 -13.50
CA GLY A 52 8.70 -6.07 -14.83
C GLY A 52 8.02 -4.74 -15.21
N LEU A 53 7.34 -4.05 -14.29
CA LEU A 53 6.81 -2.70 -14.55
C LEU A 53 7.91 -1.62 -14.59
N ILE A 54 9.01 -1.79 -13.84
CA ILE A 54 10.22 -0.98 -13.97
C ILE A 54 11.40 -1.91 -14.30
N ARG A 55 11.44 -2.44 -15.53
CA ARG A 55 12.71 -2.93 -16.10
C ARG A 55 13.41 -1.75 -16.78
N PRO A 56 14.52 -1.21 -16.22
CA PRO A 56 15.30 -0.19 -16.91
C PRO A 56 15.74 -0.67 -18.31
N ASP A 57 15.91 -1.98 -18.51
CA ASP A 57 16.25 -2.59 -19.79
C ASP A 57 15.15 -2.45 -20.86
N ARG A 58 13.87 -2.48 -20.48
CA ARG A 58 12.74 -2.31 -21.41
C ARG A 58 12.44 -0.83 -21.64
N LEU A 59 12.56 -0.01 -20.60
CA LEU A 59 12.38 1.43 -20.69
C LEU A 59 13.47 2.08 -21.57
N THR A 60 14.71 1.60 -21.51
CA THR A 60 15.81 2.02 -22.41
C THR A 60 15.49 1.69 -23.87
N GLY A 61 15.03 0.48 -24.16
CA GLY A 61 14.69 0.08 -25.54
C GLY A 61 13.51 0.88 -26.14
N ILE A 62 12.50 1.22 -25.34
CA ILE A 62 11.37 2.05 -25.78
C ILE A 62 11.83 3.50 -26.00
N ALA A 63 12.65 4.04 -25.10
CA ALA A 63 13.24 5.37 -25.26
C ALA A 63 14.14 5.47 -26.50
N GLU A 64 14.89 4.40 -26.80
CA GLU A 64 15.76 4.32 -27.97
C GLU A 64 14.97 4.17 -29.28
N MET A 65 13.87 3.40 -29.28
CA MET A 65 12.93 3.36 -30.43
C MET A 65 12.29 4.73 -30.69
N PHE A 66 11.86 5.43 -29.63
CA PHE A 66 11.28 6.78 -29.75
C PHE A 66 12.29 7.82 -30.27
N LYS A 67 13.57 7.66 -29.90
CA LYS A 67 14.66 8.51 -30.38
C LYS A 67 15.07 8.17 -31.83
N LYS A 68 15.00 6.90 -32.23
CA LYS A 68 15.37 6.39 -33.55
C LYS A 68 14.32 6.70 -34.63
N ASP A 69 13.05 6.80 -34.26
CA ASP A 69 11.98 7.24 -35.17
C ASP A 69 12.22 8.69 -35.67
N LYS A 70 12.89 9.52 -34.87
CA LYS A 70 13.24 10.90 -35.22
C LYS A 70 14.42 11.03 -36.18
N SER A 71 15.16 9.96 -36.52
CA SER A 71 16.35 10.02 -37.38
C SER A 71 16.26 9.18 -38.67
N MET A 72 15.09 8.60 -38.99
CA MET A 72 14.90 7.78 -40.21
C MET A 72 14.00 8.44 -41.26
N THR A 73 14.25 9.71 -41.56
CA THR A 73 13.80 10.34 -42.80
C THR A 73 14.99 10.89 -43.55
N THR A 74 15.24 10.31 -44.73
CA THR A 74 16.08 10.86 -45.82
C THR A 74 17.57 10.58 -45.73
N HIS A 75 17.97 9.37 -46.15
CA HIS A 75 19.14 9.19 -47.02
C HIS A 75 18.84 8.06 -48.03
N GLY A 76 17.93 8.35 -48.97
CA GLY A 76 17.81 7.62 -50.22
C GLY A 76 18.80 8.21 -51.23
N ASN A 77 20.05 7.77 -51.14
CA ASN A 77 21.04 7.90 -52.21
C ASN A 77 20.74 6.84 -53.27
N SER A 78 20.21 7.25 -54.41
CA SER A 78 20.20 6.45 -55.63
C SER A 78 20.26 7.39 -56.83
N ASN A 79 21.48 7.60 -57.30
CA ASN A 79 21.78 7.97 -58.68
C ASN A 79 21.08 7.00 -59.63
N ASP A 80 20.26 7.53 -60.54
CA ASP A 80 20.42 7.37 -61.99
C ASP A 80 19.66 8.51 -62.70
#